data_AF-A0A833SG73-F1
#
_entry.id   AF-A0A833SG73-F1
#
_cell.length_a   1.000
_cell.length_b   1.000
_cell.length_c   1.000
_cell.angle_alpha   90.00
_cell.angle_beta   90.00
_cell.angle_gamma   90.00
#
_symmetry.space_group_name_H-M   'P 1'
#
loop_
_entity.id
_entity.type
_entity.pdbx_description
1 polymer ?
#
loop_
_entity_poly.entity_id
_entity_poly.type
_entity_poly.pdbx_seq_one_letter_code
_entity_poly.pdbx_strand_id
1 'polypeptide(L)'
;MSAQLQIVYDNVVGDIMLASGVIAYLGAFTSVYREREAVQIRAWTIAKLPNDSFSIDNAIMLQRSNRWPLMIDPQGQANRWVKNMEESNNLKVVKQSQAGFVRMLENSIMIGAAVLIENIPEEIDPMLEPILLKQIVKTGGVATIRLGDNTVEYDANFRLYMTTKLRNPHYPPETCVKVNLLNFMATEEGLQDQMLGIVVAKEEPVF
;
A
#
# COMPACT_ATOMS: atom_id res chain seq x y z
N MET A 1 -1.48 -46.30 -13.14
CA MET A 1 -2.33 -45.90 -12.00
C MET A 1 -1.52 -45.63 -10.74
N SER A 2 -0.63 -46.53 -10.29
CA SER A 2 0.23 -46.32 -9.10
C SER A 2 1.20 -45.13 -9.18
N ALA A 3 1.79 -44.84 -10.35
CA ALA A 3 2.79 -43.78 -10.48
C ALA A 3 2.18 -42.36 -10.45
N GLN A 4 0.97 -42.17 -10.98
CA GLN A 4 0.26 -40.88 -10.88
C GLN A 4 -0.17 -40.57 -9.45
N LEU A 5 -0.58 -41.59 -8.69
CA LEU A 5 -0.93 -41.41 -7.28
C LEU A 5 0.27 -40.99 -6.42
N GLN A 6 1.46 -41.52 -6.73
CA GLN A 6 2.69 -41.12 -6.05
C GLN A 6 3.03 -39.65 -6.30
N ILE A 7 2.94 -39.20 -7.56
CA ILE A 7 3.17 -37.80 -7.94
C ILE A 7 2.15 -36.87 -7.25
N VAL A 8 0.88 -37.26 -7.22
CA VAL A 8 -0.15 -36.50 -6.51
C VAL A 8 0.17 -36.42 -5.02
N TYR A 9 0.58 -37.53 -4.39
CA TYR A 9 0.92 -37.57 -2.96
C TYR A 9 2.13 -36.69 -2.60
N ASP A 10 3.16 -36.69 -3.45
CA ASP A 10 4.36 -35.87 -3.25
C ASP A 10 4.05 -34.36 -3.40
N ASN A 11 3.08 -34.01 -4.26
CA ASN A 11 2.66 -32.62 -4.49
C ASN A 11 1.57 -32.13 -3.53
N VAL A 12 0.85 -33.02 -2.84
CA VAL A 12 -0.26 -32.67 -1.92
C VAL A 12 0.17 -31.66 -0.86
N VAL A 13 1.39 -31.77 -0.33
CA VAL A 13 1.88 -30.82 0.68
C VAL A 13 2.07 -29.42 0.09
N GLY A 14 2.60 -29.32 -1.13
CA GLY A 14 2.75 -28.06 -1.85
C GLY A 14 1.39 -27.45 -2.23
N ASP A 15 0.47 -28.27 -2.70
CA ASP A 15 -0.89 -27.85 -3.08
C ASP A 15 -1.69 -27.39 -1.86
N ILE A 16 -1.57 -28.08 -0.71
CA ILE A 16 -2.19 -27.65 0.56
C ILE A 16 -1.54 -26.35 1.05
N MET A 17 -0.22 -26.18 0.90
CA MET A 17 0.44 -24.94 1.32
C MET A 17 0.01 -23.76 0.44
N LEU A 18 -0.04 -23.93 -0.88
CA LEU A 18 -0.55 -22.91 -1.81
C LEU A 18 -2.03 -22.62 -1.56
N ALA A 19 -2.85 -23.66 -1.40
CA ALA A 19 -4.27 -23.50 -1.10
C ALA A 19 -4.50 -22.86 0.27
N SER A 20 -3.70 -23.14 1.29
CA SER A 20 -3.80 -22.50 2.61
C SER A 20 -3.32 -21.06 2.59
N GLY A 21 -2.29 -20.74 1.79
CA GLY A 21 -1.88 -19.36 1.49
C GLY A 21 -2.99 -18.60 0.78
N VAL A 22 -3.56 -19.18 -0.28
CA VAL A 22 -4.70 -18.63 -1.02
C VAL A 22 -5.96 -18.55 -0.15
N ILE A 23 -6.25 -19.49 0.74
CA ILE A 23 -7.45 -19.43 1.60
C ILE A 23 -7.25 -18.42 2.74
N ALA A 24 -6.04 -18.33 3.31
CA ALA A 24 -5.72 -17.34 4.34
C ALA A 24 -5.63 -15.91 3.77
N TYR A 25 -5.13 -15.73 2.55
CA TYR A 25 -4.94 -14.41 1.91
C TYR A 25 -6.02 -14.02 0.89
N LEU A 26 -6.69 -14.96 0.22
CA LEU A 26 -7.73 -14.73 -0.81
C LEU A 26 -9.08 -15.32 -0.42
N GLY A 27 -9.14 -16.32 0.47
CA GLY A 27 -10.40 -16.87 1.00
C GLY A 27 -11.18 -15.87 1.85
N ALA A 28 -10.51 -14.88 2.44
CA ALA A 28 -11.14 -13.72 3.07
C ALA A 28 -11.69 -12.68 2.06
N PHE A 29 -11.40 -12.82 0.76
CA PHE A 29 -11.69 -11.82 -0.30
C PHE A 29 -12.63 -12.38 -1.37
N THR A 30 -13.56 -13.25 -0.98
CA THR A 30 -14.67 -13.66 -1.86
C THR A 30 -15.54 -12.45 -2.23
N SER A 31 -16.31 -12.57 -3.33
CA SER A 31 -17.26 -11.56 -3.82
C SER A 31 -18.15 -10.96 -2.72
N VAL A 32 -18.49 -11.73 -1.70
CA VAL A 32 -19.27 -11.30 -0.52
C VAL A 32 -18.57 -10.20 0.29
N TYR A 33 -17.23 -10.19 0.34
CA TYR A 33 -16.47 -9.13 1.01
C TYR A 33 -16.42 -7.85 0.17
N ARG A 34 -16.29 -7.98 -1.15
CA ARG A 34 -16.39 -6.85 -2.09
C ARG A 34 -17.76 -6.19 -2.02
N GLU A 35 -18.83 -6.97 -1.81
CA GLU A 35 -20.17 -6.44 -1.57
C GLU A 35 -20.28 -5.65 -0.25
N ARG A 36 -19.63 -6.12 0.83
CA ARG A 36 -19.63 -5.41 2.13
C ARG A 36 -18.81 -4.12 2.11
N GLU A 37 -17.69 -4.12 1.39
CA GLU A 37 -16.84 -2.94 1.20
C GLU A 37 -17.23 -2.11 -0.03
N ALA A 38 -18.36 -2.41 -0.68
CA ALA A 38 -18.79 -1.72 -1.92
C ALA A 38 -18.87 -0.19 -1.77
N VAL A 39 -19.21 0.31 -0.58
CA VAL A 39 -19.20 1.75 -0.28
C VAL A 39 -17.78 2.31 -0.28
N GLN A 40 -16.83 1.60 0.32
CA GLN A 40 -15.41 1.96 0.38
C GLN A 40 -14.76 1.87 -1.01
N ILE A 41 -15.08 0.82 -1.78
CA ILE A 41 -14.64 0.65 -3.17
C ILE A 41 -15.11 1.81 -4.03
N ARG A 42 -16.40 2.19 -3.94
CA ARG A 42 -16.92 3.36 -4.64
C ARG A 42 -16.20 4.65 -4.25
N ALA A 43 -15.91 4.84 -2.96
CA ALA A 43 -15.14 6.00 -2.50
C ALA A 43 -13.73 6.02 -3.12
N TRP A 44 -13.06 4.87 -3.24
CA TRP A 44 -11.77 4.77 -3.91
C TRP A 44 -11.86 5.04 -5.41
N THR A 45 -12.90 4.53 -6.09
CA THR A 45 -13.15 4.83 -7.51
C THR A 45 -13.36 6.33 -7.73
N ILE A 46 -14.10 7.00 -6.84
CA ILE A 46 -14.26 8.47 -6.86
C ILE A 46 -12.91 9.16 -6.65
N ALA A 47 -12.05 8.63 -5.77
CA ALA A 47 -10.68 9.10 -5.55
C ALA A 47 -9.72 8.80 -6.72
N LYS A 48 -10.23 8.33 -7.87
CA LYS A 48 -9.49 8.00 -9.10
C LYS A 48 -8.64 6.73 -9.01
N LEU A 49 -8.97 5.81 -8.11
CA LEU A 49 -8.49 4.44 -8.20
C LEU A 49 -9.16 3.77 -9.41
N PRO A 50 -8.41 3.08 -10.28
CA PRO A 50 -9.01 2.29 -11.35
C PRO A 50 -9.83 1.14 -10.75
N ASN A 51 -10.90 0.77 -11.45
CA ASN A 51 -11.88 -0.22 -10.99
C ASN A 51 -11.53 -1.64 -11.46
N ASP A 52 -10.24 -1.97 -11.55
CA ASP A 52 -9.75 -3.32 -11.82
C ASP A 52 -9.60 -4.10 -10.51
N SER A 53 -9.77 -5.42 -10.57
CA SER A 53 -9.69 -6.28 -9.38
C SER A 53 -8.35 -6.18 -8.66
N PHE A 54 -7.25 -6.02 -9.41
CA PHE A 54 -5.90 -5.94 -8.86
C PHE A 54 -5.70 -4.64 -8.05
N SER A 55 -6.12 -3.50 -8.57
CA SER A 55 -6.05 -2.21 -7.87
C SER A 55 -6.97 -2.15 -6.66
N ILE A 56 -8.16 -2.77 -6.73
CA ILE A 56 -9.06 -2.90 -5.58
C ILE A 56 -8.40 -3.74 -4.48
N ASP A 57 -7.83 -4.90 -4.83
CA ASP A 57 -7.17 -5.77 -3.86
C ASP A 57 -5.98 -5.04 -3.19
N ASN A 58 -5.18 -4.30 -3.97
CA ASN A 58 -4.11 -3.44 -3.44
C ASN A 58 -4.64 -2.35 -2.48
N ALA A 59 -5.77 -1.73 -2.79
CA ALA A 59 -6.38 -0.72 -1.93
C ALA A 59 -6.88 -1.31 -0.60
N ILE A 60 -7.45 -2.52 -0.63
CA ILE A 60 -7.84 -3.22 0.60
C ILE A 60 -6.59 -3.57 1.43
N MET A 61 -5.53 -4.06 0.79
CA MET A 61 -4.25 -4.35 1.46
C MET A 61 -3.64 -3.10 2.09
N LEU A 62 -3.77 -1.93 1.44
CA LEU A 62 -3.33 -0.65 2.00
C LEU A 62 -4.12 -0.26 3.26
N GLN A 63 -5.44 -0.48 3.29
CA GLN A 63 -6.26 -0.11 4.45
C GLN A 63 -6.14 -1.10 5.62
N ARG A 64 -5.94 -2.40 5.33
CA ARG A 64 -5.92 -3.46 6.35
C ARG A 64 -4.53 -3.74 6.92
N SER A 65 -3.47 -3.34 6.23
CA SER A 65 -2.11 -3.62 6.70
C SER A 65 -1.70 -2.70 7.85
N ASN A 66 -1.05 -3.30 8.85
CA ASN A 66 -0.41 -2.55 9.93
C ASN A 66 0.92 -1.92 9.49
N ARG A 67 1.53 -2.38 8.40
CA ARG A 67 2.80 -1.84 7.88
C ARG A 67 2.54 -0.72 6.90
N TRP A 68 3.48 0.22 6.80
CA TRP A 68 3.35 1.34 5.88
C TRP A 68 3.44 0.87 4.41
N PRO A 69 2.53 1.32 3.54
CA PRO A 69 2.53 0.93 2.13
C PRO A 69 3.67 1.61 1.36
N LEU A 70 4.45 0.80 0.63
CA LEU A 70 5.39 1.26 -0.39
C LEU A 70 4.83 0.85 -1.76
N MET A 71 4.34 1.84 -2.50
CA MET A 71 3.65 1.62 -3.78
C MET A 71 4.64 1.80 -4.94
N ILE A 72 4.83 0.74 -5.71
CA ILE A 72 5.58 0.77 -6.97
C ILE A 72 4.64 1.24 -8.08
N ASP A 73 4.80 2.48 -8.51
CA ASP A 73 3.87 3.18 -9.40
C ASP A 73 4.63 4.02 -10.44
N PRO A 74 5.11 3.39 -11.53
CA PRO A 74 5.80 4.11 -12.60
C PRO A 74 4.86 5.05 -13.38
N GLN A 75 3.54 4.82 -13.34
CA GLN A 75 2.53 5.64 -14.03
C GLN A 75 2.00 6.82 -13.20
N GLY A 76 2.28 6.88 -11.90
CA GLY A 76 1.79 7.93 -11.00
C GLY A 76 0.28 7.84 -10.69
N GLN A 77 -0.31 6.66 -10.80
CA GLN A 77 -1.72 6.42 -10.47
C GLN A 77 -1.96 6.36 -8.96
N ALA A 78 -1.21 5.53 -8.24
CA ALA A 78 -1.29 5.40 -6.79
C ALA A 78 -0.99 6.73 -6.09
N ASN A 79 -0.02 7.48 -6.60
CA ASN A 79 0.31 8.81 -6.08
C ASN A 79 -0.88 9.78 -6.17
N ARG A 80 -1.56 9.83 -7.32
CA ARG A 80 -2.77 10.67 -7.50
C ARG A 80 -3.92 10.19 -6.63
N TRP A 81 -4.09 8.88 -6.52
CA TRP A 81 -5.14 8.29 -5.70
C TRP A 81 -4.99 8.66 -4.21
N VAL A 82 -3.80 8.47 -3.62
CA VAL A 82 -3.54 8.82 -2.22
C VAL A 82 -3.75 10.32 -1.97
N LYS A 83 -3.35 11.18 -2.90
CA LYS A 83 -3.58 12.64 -2.80
C LYS A 83 -5.07 13.00 -2.73
N ASN A 84 -5.91 12.38 -3.56
CA ASN A 84 -7.36 12.65 -3.53
C ASN A 84 -8.02 12.02 -2.30
N MET A 85 -7.56 10.83 -1.90
CA MET A 85 -8.13 10.10 -0.76
C MET A 85 -7.88 10.84 0.57
N GLU A 86 -6.68 11.39 0.75
CA GLU A 86 -6.25 12.08 1.97
C GLU A 86 -6.33 13.61 1.84
N GLU A 87 -7.06 14.14 0.84
CA GLU A 87 -7.21 15.58 0.61
C GLU A 87 -7.87 16.27 1.82
N SER A 88 -8.87 15.64 2.43
CA SER A 88 -9.53 16.13 3.65
C SER A 88 -8.65 16.06 4.90
N ASN A 89 -7.61 15.24 4.91
CA ASN A 89 -6.72 15.00 6.05
C ASN A 89 -5.44 15.84 6.01
N ASN A 90 -5.39 16.88 5.16
CA ASN A 90 -4.25 17.79 5.01
C ASN A 90 -2.93 17.07 4.69
N LEU A 91 -2.96 16.11 3.75
CA LEU A 91 -1.81 15.34 3.31
C LEU A 91 -0.60 16.25 2.98
N LYS A 92 0.55 15.95 3.59
CA LYS A 92 1.83 16.59 3.30
C LYS A 92 2.63 15.76 2.31
N VAL A 93 2.88 16.34 1.14
CA VAL A 93 3.68 15.70 0.08
C VAL A 93 5.13 16.15 0.23
N VAL A 94 6.05 15.20 0.36
CA VAL A 94 7.48 15.45 0.59
C VAL A 94 8.35 14.55 -0.27
N LYS A 95 9.60 14.94 -0.50
CA LYS A 95 10.64 14.12 -1.14
C LYS A 95 11.82 13.97 -0.20
N GLN A 96 12.45 12.80 -0.21
CA GLN A 96 13.62 12.52 0.63
C GLN A 96 14.80 13.47 0.31
N SER A 97 14.92 13.93 -0.93
CA SER A 97 15.97 14.88 -1.36
C SER A 97 15.71 16.34 -0.99
N GLN A 98 14.53 16.67 -0.44
CA GLN A 98 14.18 18.06 -0.16
C GLN A 98 14.81 18.56 1.14
N ALA A 99 15.40 19.76 1.11
CA ALA A 99 15.89 20.43 2.31
C ALA A 99 14.74 20.64 3.30
N GLY A 100 14.92 20.20 4.56
CA GLY A 100 13.90 20.28 5.61
C GLY A 100 12.94 19.09 5.66
N PHE A 101 13.18 18.01 4.92
CA PHE A 101 12.42 16.76 5.00
C PHE A 101 12.21 16.28 6.45
N VAL A 102 13.29 16.20 7.23
CA VAL A 102 13.25 15.75 8.63
C VAL A 102 12.30 16.60 9.46
N ARG A 103 12.45 17.93 9.41
CA ARG A 103 11.59 18.86 10.17
C ARG A 103 10.12 18.76 9.79
N MET A 104 9.81 18.60 8.50
CA MET A 104 8.44 18.40 8.04
C MET A 104 7.85 17.09 8.55
N LEU A 105 8.67 16.03 8.60
CA LEU A 105 8.27 14.73 9.11
C LEU A 105 8.03 14.77 10.63
N GLU A 106 8.95 15.37 11.39
CA GLU A 106 8.80 15.58 12.84
C GLU A 106 7.50 16.32 13.16
N ASN A 107 7.24 17.45 12.50
CA ASN A 107 6.02 18.23 12.70
C ASN A 107 4.76 17.43 12.34
N SER A 108 4.80 16.64 11.27
CA SER A 108 3.65 15.84 10.83
C SER A 108 3.35 14.70 11.81
N ILE A 109 4.38 14.10 12.40
CA ILE A 109 4.24 13.06 13.44
C ILE A 109 3.61 13.64 14.71
N MET A 110 4.03 14.84 15.13
CA MET A 110 3.48 15.51 16.33
C MET A 110 2.00 15.86 16.18
N ILE A 111 1.59 16.30 14.98
CA ILE A 111 0.23 16.75 14.71
C ILE A 111 -0.67 15.58 14.25
N GLY A 112 -0.10 14.42 13.94
CA GLY A 112 -0.85 13.27 13.39
C GLY A 112 -1.29 13.46 11.94
N ALA A 113 -0.60 14.30 11.17
CA ALA A 113 -0.93 14.54 9.77
C ALA A 113 -0.46 13.40 8.86
N ALA A 114 -1.21 13.12 7.78
CA ALA A 114 -0.78 12.16 6.78
C ALA A 114 0.39 12.70 5.95
N VAL A 115 1.39 11.87 5.67
CA VAL A 115 2.57 12.21 4.86
C VAL A 115 2.70 11.26 3.67
N LEU A 116 2.87 11.81 2.48
CA LEU A 116 3.21 11.08 1.26
C LEU A 116 4.65 11.40 0.85
N ILE A 117 5.52 10.39 0.88
CA ILE A 117 6.88 10.48 0.37
C ILE A 117 6.88 10.06 -1.10
N GLU A 118 7.29 10.98 -1.98
CA GLU A 118 7.35 10.74 -3.42
C GLU A 118 8.75 10.35 -3.90
N ASN A 119 8.79 9.45 -4.87
CA ASN A 119 10.01 9.02 -5.57
C ASN A 119 11.08 8.50 -4.61
N ILE A 120 10.68 7.60 -3.72
CA ILE A 120 11.63 6.91 -2.85
C ILE A 120 12.63 6.12 -3.73
N PRO A 121 13.94 6.31 -3.54
CA PRO A 121 14.99 5.53 -4.21
C PRO A 121 15.03 4.10 -3.68
N GLU A 122 15.91 3.25 -4.23
CA GLU A 122 16.10 1.88 -3.71
C GLU A 122 16.69 1.90 -2.29
N GLU A 123 17.58 2.85 -2.01
CA GLU A 123 18.19 3.07 -0.70
C GLU A 123 17.36 4.06 0.13
N ILE A 124 16.54 3.52 1.04
CA ILE A 124 15.76 4.31 1.99
C ILE A 124 16.69 4.86 3.08
N ASP A 125 16.54 6.14 3.44
CA ASP A 125 17.34 6.73 4.51
C ASP A 125 17.12 5.99 5.84
N PRO A 126 18.19 5.55 6.53
CA PRO A 126 18.10 4.91 7.84
C PRO A 126 17.34 5.71 8.89
N MET A 127 17.26 7.05 8.76
CA MET A 127 16.45 7.88 9.65
C MET A 127 14.97 7.50 9.67
N LEU A 128 14.45 6.86 8.61
CA LEU A 128 13.06 6.42 8.53
C LEU A 128 12.81 5.10 9.26
N GLU A 129 13.84 4.34 9.61
CA GLU A 129 13.70 3.02 10.24
C GLU A 129 12.83 3.02 11.50
N PRO A 130 12.97 3.96 12.46
CA PRO A 130 12.14 3.98 13.66
C PRO A 130 10.66 4.11 13.31
N ILE A 131 10.33 4.89 12.28
CA ILE A 131 8.95 5.09 11.81
C ILE A 131 8.45 3.84 11.09
N LEU A 132 9.27 3.25 10.22
CA LEU A 132 8.92 2.05 9.46
C LEU A 132 8.62 0.87 10.38
N LEU A 133 9.44 0.70 11.41
CA LEU A 133 9.30 -0.33 12.44
C LEU A 133 8.30 0.04 13.54
N LYS A 134 7.75 1.25 13.54
CA LYS A 134 6.88 1.78 14.59
C LYS A 134 7.49 1.60 15.99
N GLN A 135 8.76 1.96 16.14
CA GLN A 135 9.52 1.91 17.40
C GLN A 135 9.07 3.03 18.36
N ILE A 136 7.80 2.95 18.77
CA ILE A 136 7.17 3.93 19.65
C ILE A 136 7.46 3.54 21.09
N VAL A 137 8.10 4.43 21.82
CA VAL A 137 8.45 4.27 23.24
C VAL A 137 7.55 5.19 24.06
N LYS A 138 6.90 4.64 25.09
CA LYS A 138 6.11 5.44 26.03
C LYS A 138 7.01 5.98 27.13
N THR A 139 7.24 7.30 27.12
CA THR A 139 8.04 7.99 28.13
C THR A 139 7.11 8.91 28.92
N GLY A 140 6.96 8.69 30.22
CA GLY A 140 6.10 9.54 31.06
C GLY A 140 4.61 9.52 30.68
N GLY A 141 4.13 8.45 30.03
CA GLY A 141 2.72 8.33 29.60
C GLY A 141 2.44 8.85 28.18
N VAL A 142 3.38 9.59 27.57
CA VAL A 142 3.28 10.08 26.19
C VAL A 142 3.99 9.11 25.25
N ALA A 143 3.36 8.81 24.11
CA ALA A 143 4.00 8.04 23.05
C ALA A 143 5.05 8.91 22.36
N THR A 144 6.28 8.45 22.27
CA THR A 144 7.40 9.18 21.69
C THR A 144 8.16 8.28 20.71
N ILE A 145 8.75 8.87 19.69
CA ILE A 145 9.57 8.18 18.71
C ILE A 145 10.89 8.93 18.54
N ARG A 146 11.99 8.18 18.45
CA ARG A 146 13.31 8.77 18.24
C ARG A 146 13.61 8.83 16.76
N LEU A 147 13.85 10.03 16.23
CA LEU A 147 14.20 10.27 14.84
C LEU A 147 15.59 10.91 14.78
N GLY A 148 16.61 10.11 14.45
CA GLY A 148 18.01 10.52 14.57
C GLY A 148 18.36 10.85 16.03
N ASP A 149 18.74 12.11 16.27
CA ASP A 149 19.10 12.61 17.60
C ASP A 149 17.90 13.23 18.36
N ASN A 150 16.79 13.50 17.68
CA ASN A 150 15.61 14.12 18.28
C ASN A 150 14.61 13.08 18.77
N THR A 151 13.95 13.39 19.89
CA THR A 151 12.79 12.62 20.37
C THR A 151 11.54 13.45 20.12
N VAL A 152 10.58 12.86 19.41
CA VAL A 152 9.37 13.52 18.92
C VAL A 152 8.15 12.84 19.54
N GLU A 153 7.13 13.62 19.92
CA GLU A 153 5.86 13.07 20.36
C GLU A 153 5.12 12.43 19.19
N TYR A 154 4.62 11.20 19.39
CA TYR A 154 3.98 10.41 18.37
C TYR A 154 2.45 10.46 18.53
N ASP A 155 1.76 11.00 17.52
CA ASP A 155 0.31 10.94 17.44
C ASP A 155 -0.17 9.66 16.74
N ALA A 156 -1.21 9.03 17.28
CA ALA A 156 -1.74 7.76 16.77
C ALA A 156 -2.48 7.90 15.42
N ASN A 157 -2.86 9.11 15.03
CA ASN A 157 -3.52 9.39 13.75
C ASN A 157 -2.53 9.56 12.60
N PHE A 158 -1.22 9.64 12.90
CA PHE A 158 -0.18 9.76 11.89
C PHE A 158 -0.26 8.62 10.87
N ARG A 159 -0.20 8.97 9.58
CA ARG A 159 -0.19 8.01 8.47
C ARG A 159 0.96 8.30 7.52
N LEU A 160 1.66 7.27 7.10
CA LEU A 160 2.76 7.37 6.14
C LEU A 160 2.43 6.58 4.88
N TYR A 161 2.59 7.24 3.74
CA TYR A 161 2.47 6.66 2.41
C TYR A 161 3.78 6.87 1.64
N MET A 162 4.19 5.87 0.88
CA MET A 162 5.43 5.91 0.11
C MET A 162 5.17 5.49 -1.32
N THR A 163 5.74 6.23 -2.27
CA THR A 163 5.62 5.92 -3.70
C THR A 163 7.00 5.91 -4.36
N THR A 164 7.22 4.97 -5.28
CA THR A 164 8.40 4.93 -6.14
C THR A 164 7.98 4.85 -7.61
N LYS A 165 8.73 5.55 -8.47
CA LYS A 165 8.55 5.48 -9.93
C LYS A 165 9.48 4.46 -10.60
N LEU A 166 10.34 3.82 -9.81
CA LEU A 166 11.24 2.79 -10.31
C LEU A 166 10.38 1.60 -10.78
N ARG A 167 10.55 1.18 -12.04
CA ARG A 167 9.76 0.07 -12.61
C ARG A 167 10.14 -1.27 -11.99
N ASN A 168 11.41 -1.45 -11.69
CA ASN A 168 11.93 -2.70 -11.12
C ASN A 168 12.93 -2.39 -10.00
N PRO A 169 12.45 -1.85 -8.85
CA PRO A 169 13.32 -1.51 -7.74
C PRO A 169 13.82 -2.77 -7.05
N HIS A 170 15.12 -2.88 -6.82
CA HIS A 170 15.71 -4.01 -6.09
C HIS A 170 15.85 -3.66 -4.61
N TYR A 171 14.74 -3.70 -3.88
CA TYR A 171 14.77 -3.47 -2.44
C TYR A 171 15.46 -4.62 -1.69
N PRO A 172 16.34 -4.33 -0.73
CA PRO A 172 16.95 -5.36 0.09
C PRO A 172 15.87 -6.06 0.93
N PRO A 173 16.06 -7.35 1.29
CA PRO A 173 15.09 -8.10 2.09
C PRO A 173 14.70 -7.40 3.40
N GLU A 174 15.65 -6.68 4.00
CA GLU A 174 15.41 -5.88 5.21
C GLU A 174 14.31 -4.84 5.02
N THR A 175 14.27 -4.16 3.88
CA THR A 175 13.22 -3.18 3.54
C THR A 175 11.90 -3.88 3.31
N CYS A 176 11.89 -4.99 2.57
CA CYS A 176 10.68 -5.75 2.25
C CYS A 176 9.96 -6.32 3.50
N VAL A 177 10.70 -6.59 4.57
CA VAL A 177 10.12 -7.03 5.85
C VAL A 177 9.53 -5.84 6.65
N LYS A 178 10.09 -4.65 6.50
CA LYS A 178 9.67 -3.43 7.22
C LYS A 178 8.40 -2.79 6.62
N VAL A 179 8.24 -2.81 5.29
CA VAL A 179 7.13 -2.15 4.58
C VAL A 179 6.12 -3.16 4.01
N ASN A 180 4.93 -2.67 3.63
CA ASN A 180 4.00 -3.42 2.80
C ASN A 180 4.24 -3.04 1.34
N LEU A 181 4.92 -3.90 0.57
CA LEU A 181 5.22 -3.62 -0.83
C LEU A 181 3.98 -3.88 -1.70
N LEU A 182 3.44 -2.84 -2.32
CA LEU A 182 2.27 -2.91 -3.19
C LEU A 182 2.68 -2.57 -4.62
N ASN A 183 2.40 -3.48 -5.55
CA ASN A 183 2.69 -3.24 -6.96
C ASN A 183 1.47 -2.59 -7.62
N PHE A 184 1.61 -1.33 -8.04
CA PHE A 184 0.60 -0.58 -8.79
C PHE A 184 0.97 -0.43 -10.27
N MET A 185 1.92 -1.23 -10.77
CA MET A 185 2.25 -1.27 -12.18
C MET A 185 1.02 -1.75 -12.97
N ALA A 186 0.61 -0.94 -13.95
CA ALA A 186 -0.45 -1.34 -14.87
C ALA A 186 -0.07 -2.66 -15.57
N THR A 187 -0.91 -3.68 -15.40
CA THR A 187 -0.85 -4.94 -16.15
C THR A 187 -1.62 -4.80 -17.46
N GLU A 188 -1.30 -5.63 -18.45
CA GLU A 188 -2.00 -5.63 -19.75
C GLU A 188 -3.49 -5.94 -19.59
N GLU A 189 -3.82 -6.93 -18.76
CA GLU A 189 -5.20 -7.27 -18.38
C GLU A 189 -5.89 -6.10 -17.67
N GLY A 190 -5.24 -5.46 -16.69
CA GLY A 190 -5.80 -4.31 -15.99
C GLY A 190 -6.04 -3.12 -16.90
N LEU A 191 -5.20 -2.93 -17.93
CA LEU A 191 -5.39 -1.88 -18.93
C LEU A 191 -6.54 -2.23 -19.89
N GLN A 192 -6.70 -3.50 -20.28
CA GLN A 192 -7.82 -3.95 -21.11
C GLN A 192 -9.15 -3.74 -20.38
N ASP A 193 -9.25 -4.11 -19.10
CA ASP A 193 -10.44 -3.87 -18.28
C ASP A 193 -10.75 -2.38 -18.14
N GLN A 194 -9.72 -1.55 -17.96
CA GLN A 194 -9.88 -0.10 -17.92
C GLN A 194 -10.41 0.45 -19.25
N MET A 195 -9.87 -0.01 -20.39
CA MET A 195 -10.34 0.40 -21.72
C MET A 195 -11.76 -0.08 -21.97
N LEU A 196 -12.08 -1.33 -21.63
CA LEU A 196 -13.42 -1.89 -21.74
C LEU A 196 -14.41 -1.06 -20.92
N GLY A 197 -14.09 -0.73 -19.67
CA GLY A 197 -14.94 0.10 -18.82
C GLY A 197 -15.21 1.49 -19.42
N ILE A 198 -14.20 2.12 -20.03
CA ILE A 198 -14.37 3.43 -20.71
C ILE A 198 -15.23 3.30 -21.96
N VAL A 199 -15.03 2.24 -22.76
CA VAL A 199 -15.81 1.99 -23.99
C VAL A 199 -17.26 1.71 -23.64
N VAL A 200 -17.53 0.81 -22.70
CA VAL A 200 -18.89 0.49 -22.23
C VAL A 200 -19.59 1.73 -21.68
N ALA A 201 -18.92 2.54 -20.85
CA ALA A 201 -19.49 3.79 -20.34
C ALA A 201 -19.83 4.81 -21.44
N LYS A 202 -19.17 4.72 -22.59
CA LYS A 202 -19.40 5.59 -23.75
C LYS A 202 -20.43 5.02 -24.72
N GLU A 203 -20.54 3.70 -24.83
CA GLU A 203 -21.47 3.00 -25.73
C GLU A 203 -22.86 2.79 -25.11
N GLU A 204 -22.95 2.53 -23.81
CA GLU A 204 -24.22 2.46 -23.06
C GLU A 204 -24.26 3.51 -21.93
N PRO A 205 -24.41 4.81 -22.24
CA PRO A 205 -24.73 5.78 -21.20
C PRO A 205 -26.13 5.44 -20.67
N VAL A 206 -26.22 5.06 -19.39
CA VAL A 206 -27.51 4.87 -18.70
C VAL A 206 -28.28 6.20 -18.79
N PHE A 207 -29.35 6.20 -19.58
CA PHE A 207 -30.30 7.32 -19.72
C PHE A 207 -31.20 7.46 -18.50
#